data_AF-A0A7G7X625-F1
#
_entry.id   AF-A0A7G7X625-F1
#
_cell.length_a   1.000
_cell.length_b   1.000
_cell.length_c   1.000
_cell.angle_alpha   90.00
_cell.angle_beta   90.00
_cell.angle_gamma   90.00
#
_symmetry.space_group_name_H-M   'P 1'
#
loop_
_entity.id
_entity.type
_entity.pdbx_description
1 polymer ?
#
loop_
_entity_poly.entity_id
_entity_poly.type
_entity_poly.pdbx_seq_one_letter_code
_entity_poly.pdbx_strand_id
1 'polypeptide(L)'
;MSENTASPAAGVPGTEQPASKRRWPVLVMGLCLVAAAITGVGCKPKSTVAELAGDKLGLSRPDGLLETHSLTQLPKDLLAVPFLKDTLTEDFVFYYQAHADRLGLIGSLRRIIYEHDLKLQDNLIEQLFDQPADVALWRGADGRLKDFLLVMDRGGLAKLLEPLAKVALDDTQLSKLAELKVGGDAVTLYQLNYNAGKSLAFASYGDKLVVLSNPGKLYDLSQGADDEHGAVSTAALEALLKGDKLFPEAFGLEARKPEVQQRLAVNAGVLAMGYQRFIPNFAGLRFDMDGQGWHSYLALQEQDNQPDFDFKPIWQAMPMGASACVALPLAAQQQKPLLVKLGAEEAVATTLTEHMAGTAGLCWYADSRLYTPLLVASLKDKDNAKLDADLGKLFGSMVGARESKVPERIFPVVEQQNGEVHQWQRQVSSNFGQYPAKEAKDPQAITGRAFMQVSLARHGSTLVFSLDDKLVTKALGTLDKRFPPLADVVPKDVLMPVYLGPQSLAQLIQQETFDSLPQDMEPVFNNAAQTYLVPKLRTLGGYGKYALTLPEGSEPNGHWQWLPLQWRAL
;
A
#
# COMPACT_ATOMS: atom_id res chain seq x y z
N MET A 1 -50.34 41.98 4.16
CA MET A 1 -50.97 41.87 5.49
C MET A 1 -49.87 41.41 6.42
N SER A 2 -49.11 42.31 7.03
CA SER A 2 -49.50 43.08 8.24
C SER A 2 -49.86 42.11 9.38
N GLU A 3 -49.28 42.16 10.58
CA GLU A 3 -48.43 43.16 11.23
C GLU A 3 -48.06 42.62 12.63
N ASN A 4 -46.90 43.05 13.15
CA ASN A 4 -46.67 43.53 14.53
C ASN A 4 -46.76 42.54 15.73
N THR A 5 -45.97 42.62 16.82
CA THR A 5 -45.02 43.64 17.31
C THR A 5 -44.17 43.10 18.47
N ALA A 6 -42.94 43.66 18.58
CA ALA A 6 -42.24 44.17 19.77
C ALA A 6 -41.67 43.25 20.90
N SER A 7 -40.34 43.02 20.87
CA SER A 7 -39.24 43.67 21.67
C SER A 7 -39.49 44.24 23.09
N PRO A 8 -38.45 44.56 23.93
CA PRO A 8 -37.00 44.26 23.85
C PRO A 8 -36.24 44.01 25.20
N ALA A 9 -34.91 43.81 25.09
CA ALA A 9 -33.80 44.24 25.99
C ALA A 9 -33.63 43.54 27.37
N ALA A 10 -32.47 43.50 28.05
CA ALA A 10 -31.02 43.59 27.81
C ALA A 10 -30.38 43.50 29.22
N GLY A 11 -29.18 42.94 29.38
CA GLY A 11 -28.31 43.24 30.54
C GLY A 11 -27.91 42.07 31.46
N VAL A 12 -26.65 41.64 31.30
CA VAL A 12 -25.72 40.93 32.23
C VAL A 12 -25.41 41.87 33.45
N PRO A 13 -24.71 41.58 34.59
CA PRO A 13 -23.67 40.54 34.83
C PRO A 13 -23.40 40.01 36.29
N GLY A 14 -22.57 38.96 36.40
CA GLY A 14 -21.38 38.91 37.29
C GLY A 14 -21.47 38.58 38.80
N THR A 15 -20.26 38.34 39.37
CA THR A 15 -19.82 38.16 40.80
C THR A 15 -20.01 36.76 41.43
N GLU A 16 -19.13 36.18 42.27
CA GLU A 16 -17.80 36.49 42.85
C GLU A 16 -17.26 35.22 43.58
N GLN A 17 -15.95 35.15 43.87
CA GLN A 17 -15.26 34.14 44.71
C GLN A 17 -15.56 34.32 46.22
N PRO A 18 -15.14 33.40 47.15
CA PRO A 18 -13.78 33.40 47.77
C PRO A 18 -13.21 31.98 48.07
N ALA A 19 -11.92 31.65 47.91
CA ALA A 19 -10.70 31.93 48.71
C ALA A 19 -10.51 31.12 50.03
N SER A 20 -9.43 30.29 50.11
CA SER A 20 -8.40 30.25 51.19
C SER A 20 -7.34 29.17 50.87
N LYS A 21 -6.06 29.50 50.60
CA LYS A 21 -4.90 29.78 51.48
C LYS A 21 -4.40 28.60 52.37
N ARG A 22 -3.47 27.83 51.79
CA ARG A 22 -2.03 27.67 52.17
C ARG A 22 -1.70 27.30 53.63
N ARG A 23 -0.98 26.19 53.83
CA ARG A 23 0.26 26.09 54.66
C ARG A 23 0.89 24.68 54.63
N TRP A 24 2.08 24.59 54.06
CA TRP A 24 3.17 23.68 54.48
C TRP A 24 3.80 24.25 55.76
N PRO A 25 4.55 23.50 56.63
CA PRO A 25 5.82 22.89 56.19
C PRO A 25 6.39 21.65 56.98
N VAL A 26 7.33 20.95 56.33
CA VAL A 26 8.67 20.53 56.83
C VAL A 26 8.94 19.21 57.61
N LEU A 27 9.93 18.48 57.04
CA LEU A 27 10.94 17.53 57.58
C LEU A 27 10.53 16.11 57.99
N VAL A 28 11.15 15.11 57.33
CA VAL A 28 12.33 14.40 57.88
C VAL A 28 13.19 13.85 56.73
N MET A 29 14.47 14.22 56.78
CA MET A 29 15.60 13.71 56.02
C MET A 29 16.12 12.46 56.76
N GLY A 30 16.35 11.34 56.06
CA GLY A 30 16.88 10.14 56.67
C GLY A 30 17.50 9.18 55.66
N LEU A 31 18.83 9.15 55.65
CA LEU A 31 19.72 8.13 55.08
C LEU A 31 19.86 8.02 53.55
N CYS A 32 20.88 8.73 53.05
CA CYS A 32 21.83 8.17 52.10
C CYS A 32 22.46 6.87 52.65
N LEU A 33 22.94 6.02 51.73
CA LEU A 33 23.80 4.85 51.92
C LEU A 33 23.09 3.51 52.15
N VAL A 34 22.49 2.94 51.09
CA VAL A 34 22.71 1.57 50.56
C VAL A 34 21.79 1.42 49.33
N ALA A 35 22.26 1.83 48.15
CA ALA A 35 21.77 1.35 46.84
C ALA A 35 22.68 1.88 45.72
N ALA A 36 23.99 1.80 45.94
CA ALA A 36 24.98 1.90 44.87
C ALA A 36 25.27 0.48 44.36
N ALA A 37 24.27 -0.13 43.72
CA ALA A 37 24.36 -1.30 42.86
C ALA A 37 22.94 -1.66 42.39
N ILE A 38 22.76 -1.84 41.08
CA ILE A 38 21.53 -2.29 40.40
C ILE A 38 20.48 -1.19 40.11
N THR A 39 20.79 -0.29 39.18
CA THR A 39 19.82 0.20 38.17
C THR A 39 20.54 0.43 36.85
N GLY A 40 20.86 -0.69 36.19
CA GLY A 40 21.19 -0.67 34.78
C GLY A 40 19.91 -0.47 33.95
N VAL A 41 19.94 0.55 33.09
CA VAL A 41 19.41 0.58 31.72
C VAL A 41 17.90 0.30 31.50
N GLY A 42 17.25 1.27 30.83
CA GLY A 42 16.01 1.06 30.04
C GLY A 42 14.78 1.73 30.67
N CYS A 43 14.00 2.57 30.02
CA CYS A 43 13.95 3.07 28.66
C CYS A 43 13.47 4.53 28.73
N LYS A 44 14.14 5.43 28.00
CA LYS A 44 13.53 6.72 27.65
C LYS A 44 12.41 6.45 26.62
N PRO A 45 11.33 7.26 26.61
CA PRO A 45 10.22 7.07 25.67
C PRO A 45 10.72 7.11 24.23
N LYS A 46 10.30 6.14 23.40
CA LYS A 46 10.66 6.03 21.99
C LYS A 46 10.12 7.24 21.22
N SER A 47 11.07 7.99 20.67
CA SER A 47 11.00 9.13 19.74
C SER A 47 9.61 9.65 19.33
N THR A 48 9.35 10.92 19.62
CA THR A 48 8.55 11.77 18.73
C THR A 48 9.11 11.63 17.32
N VAL A 49 8.28 11.32 16.32
CA VAL A 49 8.70 11.30 14.90
C VAL A 49 9.44 12.61 14.64
N ALA A 50 10.74 12.54 14.38
CA ALA A 50 11.52 13.72 14.10
C ALA A 50 10.86 14.42 12.90
N GLU A 51 10.58 15.70 13.04
CA GLU A 51 10.02 16.49 11.95
C GLU A 51 11.04 16.49 10.80
N LEU A 52 10.66 15.86 9.69
CA LEU A 52 11.53 15.61 8.54
C LEU A 52 11.89 16.93 7.86
N ALA A 53 13.01 16.97 7.13
CA ALA A 53 13.37 18.15 6.35
C ALA A 53 12.25 18.53 5.35
N GLY A 54 11.62 17.53 4.73
CA GLY A 54 10.45 17.72 3.87
C GLY A 54 9.26 18.34 4.58
N ASP A 55 8.91 17.86 5.79
CA ASP A 55 7.77 18.37 6.56
C ASP A 55 7.96 19.88 6.87
N LYS A 56 9.17 20.29 7.27
CA LYS A 56 9.51 21.70 7.58
C LYS A 56 9.48 22.61 6.36
N LEU A 57 9.78 22.06 5.20
CA LEU A 57 9.79 22.77 3.92
C LEU A 57 8.46 22.63 3.19
N GLY A 58 7.43 22.05 3.80
CA GLY A 58 6.10 21.94 3.19
C GLY A 58 6.04 20.94 2.02
N LEU A 59 6.79 19.85 2.10
CA LEU A 59 6.71 18.73 1.16
C LEU A 59 5.96 17.57 1.83
N SER A 60 4.79 17.23 1.28
CA SER A 60 4.05 16.05 1.74
C SER A 60 4.85 14.75 1.55
N ARG A 61 4.63 13.76 2.41
CA ARG A 61 5.41 12.52 2.38
C ARG A 61 5.12 11.69 1.12
N PRO A 62 6.14 11.28 0.36
CA PRO A 62 5.96 10.46 -0.83
C PRO A 62 5.48 9.03 -0.51
N ASP A 63 4.73 8.47 -1.46
CA ASP A 63 4.29 7.08 -1.44
C ASP A 63 5.30 6.10 -2.05
N GLY A 64 6.11 6.59 -2.98
CA GLY A 64 7.23 5.86 -3.57
C GLY A 64 8.42 6.78 -3.85
N LEU A 65 9.60 6.19 -3.91
CA LEU A 65 10.85 6.88 -4.24
C LEU A 65 11.68 6.01 -5.18
N LEU A 66 12.13 6.59 -6.28
CA LEU A 66 13.13 6.03 -7.18
C LEU A 66 14.39 6.90 -7.09
N GLU A 67 15.49 6.37 -6.60
CA GLU A 67 16.81 6.97 -6.71
C GLU A 67 17.57 6.20 -7.81
N THR A 68 17.87 6.83 -8.94
CA THR A 68 18.53 6.19 -10.09
C THR A 68 19.87 6.86 -10.46
N HIS A 69 20.80 6.09 -11.00
CA HIS A 69 21.98 6.63 -11.68
C HIS A 69 21.66 7.07 -13.11
N SER A 70 20.70 6.41 -13.76
CA SER A 70 20.28 6.68 -15.13
C SER A 70 18.87 6.16 -15.36
N LEU A 71 17.95 7.07 -15.73
CA LEU A 71 16.58 6.73 -16.11
C LEU A 71 16.53 5.94 -17.43
N THR A 72 17.54 6.09 -18.30
CA THR A 72 17.60 5.33 -19.55
C THR A 72 17.98 3.86 -19.34
N GLN A 73 18.82 3.56 -18.33
CA GLN A 73 19.23 2.20 -18.00
C GLN A 73 18.19 1.43 -17.17
N LEU A 74 17.39 2.13 -16.36
CA LEU A 74 16.43 1.50 -15.45
C LEU A 74 15.58 0.40 -16.12
N PRO A 75 15.04 0.55 -17.34
CA PRO A 75 14.23 -0.51 -17.92
C PRO A 75 15.05 -1.74 -18.33
N LYS A 76 16.32 -1.57 -18.73
CA LYS A 76 17.23 -2.71 -18.97
C LYS A 76 17.58 -3.40 -17.64
N ASP A 77 17.82 -2.63 -16.59
CA ASP A 77 18.12 -3.17 -15.26
C ASP A 77 16.93 -3.97 -14.71
N LEU A 78 15.69 -3.51 -14.91
CA LEU A 78 14.49 -4.28 -14.55
C LEU A 78 14.40 -5.62 -15.29
N LEU A 79 14.81 -5.66 -16.57
CA LEU A 79 14.86 -6.89 -17.36
C LEU A 79 16.07 -7.79 -17.04
N ALA A 80 16.98 -7.38 -16.14
CA ALA A 80 18.01 -8.27 -15.62
C ALA A 80 17.42 -9.38 -14.74
N VAL A 81 16.23 -9.18 -14.16
CA VAL A 81 15.50 -10.22 -13.44
C VAL A 81 14.89 -11.20 -14.46
N PRO A 82 15.29 -12.49 -14.50
CA PRO A 82 14.81 -13.44 -15.51
C PRO A 82 13.27 -13.53 -15.56
N PHE A 83 12.66 -13.56 -14.39
CA PHE A 83 11.21 -13.54 -14.23
C PHE A 83 10.53 -12.35 -14.95
N LEU A 84 11.09 -11.14 -14.80
CA LEU A 84 10.54 -9.94 -15.45
C LEU A 84 10.86 -9.92 -16.94
N LYS A 85 12.05 -10.38 -17.33
CA LYS A 85 12.45 -10.51 -18.75
C LYS A 85 11.45 -11.36 -19.54
N ASP A 86 11.10 -12.51 -18.97
CA ASP A 86 10.27 -13.51 -19.61
C ASP A 86 8.78 -13.13 -19.64
N THR A 87 8.32 -12.32 -18.68
CA THR A 87 6.90 -11.94 -18.54
C THR A 87 6.58 -10.57 -19.11
N LEU A 88 7.40 -9.56 -18.83
CA LEU A 88 7.24 -8.22 -19.39
C LEU A 88 7.65 -8.21 -20.85
N THR A 89 8.78 -8.84 -21.20
CA THR A 89 9.44 -8.83 -22.52
C THR A 89 10.09 -7.49 -22.90
N GLU A 90 11.14 -7.55 -23.74
CA GLU A 90 11.83 -6.36 -24.25
C GLU A 90 10.88 -5.46 -25.06
N ASP A 91 9.93 -6.04 -25.80
CA ASP A 91 8.93 -5.29 -26.57
C ASP A 91 7.99 -4.45 -25.70
N PHE A 92 7.65 -4.93 -24.49
CA PHE A 92 6.84 -4.16 -23.54
C PHE A 92 7.65 -2.98 -23.01
N VAL A 93 8.91 -3.21 -22.64
CA VAL A 93 9.80 -2.13 -22.19
C VAL A 93 10.04 -1.12 -23.31
N PHE A 94 10.31 -1.59 -24.52
CA PHE A 94 10.45 -0.75 -25.70
C PHE A 94 9.17 0.04 -25.99
N TYR A 95 7.99 -0.58 -25.90
CA TYR A 95 6.72 0.12 -26.05
C TYR A 95 6.60 1.29 -25.05
N TYR A 96 6.94 1.08 -23.78
CA TYR A 96 6.89 2.16 -22.79
C TYR A 96 8.03 3.19 -22.90
N GLN A 97 9.20 2.82 -23.44
CA GLN A 97 10.31 3.73 -23.71
C GLN A 97 10.11 4.56 -24.98
N ALA A 98 9.56 3.98 -26.04
CA ALA A 98 9.51 4.55 -27.38
C ALA A 98 8.22 5.33 -27.68
N HIS A 99 7.12 5.05 -26.98
CA HIS A 99 5.87 5.79 -27.17
C HIS A 99 5.82 7.06 -26.31
N ALA A 100 5.96 8.20 -27.00
CA ALA A 100 5.87 9.56 -26.48
C ALA A 100 4.66 9.82 -25.56
N ASP A 101 3.57 9.09 -25.75
CA ASP A 101 2.30 9.31 -25.04
C ASP A 101 2.30 8.80 -23.59
N ARG A 102 3.30 8.02 -23.16
CA ARG A 102 3.27 7.31 -21.86
C ARG A 102 4.44 7.58 -20.93
N LEU A 103 5.58 8.05 -21.44
CA LEU A 103 6.57 8.82 -20.69
C LEU A 103 6.45 10.28 -21.11
N GLY A 104 5.38 10.93 -20.64
CA GLY A 104 4.94 12.25 -21.12
C GLY A 104 6.03 13.31 -21.18
N LEU A 105 7.06 13.22 -20.34
CA LEU A 105 8.21 14.14 -20.38
C LEU A 105 9.01 14.07 -21.68
N ILE A 106 9.40 12.88 -22.15
CA ILE A 106 10.23 12.71 -23.36
C ILE A 106 9.42 13.09 -24.60
N GLY A 107 8.17 12.64 -24.67
CA GLY A 107 7.26 12.97 -25.76
C GLY A 107 6.98 14.47 -25.88
N SER A 108 6.68 15.13 -24.76
CA SER A 108 6.43 16.57 -24.72
C SER A 108 7.69 17.37 -25.03
N LEU A 109 8.86 16.98 -24.50
CA LEU A 109 10.13 17.65 -24.82
C LEU A 109 10.44 17.55 -26.32
N ARG A 110 10.31 16.36 -26.93
CA ARG A 110 10.48 16.18 -28.39
C ARG A 110 9.51 17.04 -29.19
N ARG A 111 8.24 17.12 -28.76
CA ARG A 111 7.22 17.93 -29.42
C ARG A 111 7.56 19.43 -29.38
N ILE A 112 7.98 19.95 -28.23
CA ILE A 112 8.39 21.36 -28.08
C ILE A 112 9.62 21.66 -28.94
N ILE A 113 10.59 20.74 -28.95
CA ILE A 113 11.79 20.85 -29.78
C ILE A 113 11.42 20.96 -31.27
N TYR A 114 10.49 20.11 -31.71
CA TYR A 114 9.99 20.12 -33.09
C TYR A 114 9.15 21.37 -33.42
N GLU A 115 8.21 21.76 -32.55
CA GLU A 115 7.30 22.90 -32.79
C GLU A 115 8.05 24.25 -32.79
N HIS A 116 9.18 24.35 -32.08
CA HIS A 116 9.96 25.59 -31.97
C HIS A 116 11.30 25.59 -32.74
N ASP A 117 11.49 24.65 -33.68
CA ASP A 117 12.70 24.51 -34.50
C ASP A 117 14.00 24.57 -33.65
N LEU A 118 13.94 23.95 -32.46
CA LEU A 118 15.10 23.88 -31.59
C LEU A 118 16.06 22.85 -32.19
N LYS A 119 17.32 23.24 -32.41
CA LYS A 119 18.39 22.33 -32.85
C LYS A 119 18.87 21.43 -31.70
N LEU A 120 17.95 20.76 -31.03
CA LEU A 120 18.21 19.77 -30.00
C LEU A 120 18.28 18.39 -30.66
N GLN A 121 19.44 17.75 -30.60
CA GLN A 121 19.63 16.39 -31.11
C GLN A 121 18.95 15.38 -30.18
N ASP A 122 18.35 14.32 -30.72
CA ASP A 122 17.74 13.25 -29.90
C ASP A 122 18.71 12.65 -28.87
N ASN A 123 20.00 12.55 -29.23
CA ASN A 123 21.08 12.12 -28.33
C ASN A 123 21.18 12.99 -27.06
N LEU A 124 20.78 14.26 -27.11
CA LEU A 124 20.84 15.18 -25.97
C LEU A 124 19.74 14.89 -24.95
N ILE A 125 18.55 14.48 -25.41
CA ILE A 125 17.48 14.02 -24.51
C ILE A 125 17.94 12.73 -23.82
N GLU A 126 18.52 11.79 -24.56
CA GLU A 126 19.08 10.56 -23.98
C GLU A 126 20.18 10.86 -22.96
N GLN A 127 21.10 11.77 -23.26
CA GLN A 127 22.16 12.21 -22.32
C GLN A 127 21.62 12.86 -21.05
N LEU A 128 20.52 13.62 -21.14
CA LEU A 128 19.86 14.21 -19.98
C LEU A 128 19.23 13.14 -19.08
N PHE A 129 18.53 12.17 -19.65
CA PHE A 129 17.93 11.06 -18.89
C PHE A 129 18.97 10.02 -18.43
N ASP A 130 20.19 10.06 -18.95
CA ASP A 130 21.31 9.25 -18.47
C ASP A 130 21.98 9.83 -17.21
N GLN A 131 21.58 11.03 -16.78
CA GLN A 131 22.07 11.62 -15.54
C GLN A 131 21.38 11.04 -14.30
N PRO A 132 22.04 11.12 -13.12
CA PRO A 132 21.43 10.74 -11.85
C PRO A 132 20.15 11.53 -11.56
N ALA A 133 19.14 10.83 -11.05
CA ALA A 133 17.85 11.42 -10.75
C ALA A 133 17.18 10.74 -9.56
N ASP A 134 16.45 11.54 -8.79
CA ASP A 134 15.54 11.09 -7.74
C ASP A 134 14.10 11.44 -8.16
N VAL A 135 13.18 10.49 -8.05
CA VAL A 135 11.76 10.65 -8.37
C VAL A 135 10.93 10.27 -7.16
N ALA A 136 10.34 11.27 -6.52
CA ALA A 136 9.32 11.08 -5.51
C ALA A 136 7.94 10.92 -6.18
N LEU A 137 7.14 9.98 -5.69
CA LEU A 137 5.85 9.59 -6.28
C LEU A 137 4.74 9.66 -5.24
N TRP A 138 3.58 10.17 -5.62
CA TRP A 138 2.37 10.21 -4.80
C TRP A 138 1.21 9.54 -5.53
N ARG A 139 0.32 8.93 -4.74
CA ARG A 139 -0.93 8.40 -5.25
C ARG A 139 -1.90 9.53 -5.59
N GLY A 140 -2.54 9.38 -6.74
CA GLY A 140 -3.70 10.17 -7.11
C GLY A 140 -4.97 9.73 -6.40
N ALA A 141 -6.07 10.44 -6.70
CA ALA A 141 -7.42 10.09 -6.22
C ALA A 141 -7.89 8.66 -6.61
N ASP A 142 -7.31 8.07 -7.67
CA ASP A 142 -7.55 6.70 -8.13
C ASP A 142 -6.64 5.66 -7.46
N GLY A 143 -5.82 6.08 -6.49
CA GLY A 143 -4.91 5.21 -5.74
C GLY A 143 -3.63 4.81 -6.47
N ARG A 144 -3.46 5.20 -7.74
CA ARG A 144 -2.27 4.92 -8.55
C ARG A 144 -1.19 5.98 -8.34
N LEU A 145 0.08 5.56 -8.32
CA LEU A 145 1.22 6.48 -8.35
C LEU A 145 1.24 7.22 -9.69
N LYS A 146 0.96 8.52 -9.67
CA LYS A 146 0.81 9.33 -10.90
C LYS A 146 1.33 10.74 -10.78
N ASP A 147 1.27 11.33 -9.59
CA ASP A 147 1.89 12.61 -9.30
C ASP A 147 3.35 12.36 -8.92
N PHE A 148 4.28 13.11 -9.49
CA PHE A 148 5.70 12.95 -9.26
C PHE A 148 6.46 14.27 -9.18
N LEU A 149 7.56 14.23 -8.44
CA LEU A 149 8.56 15.29 -8.35
C LEU A 149 9.92 14.67 -8.70
N LEU A 150 10.44 15.06 -9.85
CA LEU A 150 11.74 14.65 -10.36
C LEU A 150 12.78 15.70 -9.98
N VAL A 151 13.90 15.26 -9.41
CA VAL A 151 15.10 16.06 -9.18
C VAL A 151 16.23 15.37 -9.90
N MET A 152 16.87 16.04 -10.85
CA MET A 152 17.97 15.45 -11.61
C MET A 152 19.18 16.37 -11.66
N ASP A 153 20.34 15.74 -11.75
CA ASP A 153 21.57 16.40 -12.16
C ASP A 153 21.59 16.56 -13.67
N ARG A 154 22.16 17.67 -14.14
CA ARG A 154 22.35 17.93 -15.57
C ARG A 154 23.78 17.68 -16.03
N GLY A 155 24.70 17.34 -15.12
CA GLY A 155 26.08 16.97 -15.45
C GLY A 155 26.83 18.01 -16.30
N GLY A 156 26.59 19.32 -16.10
CA GLY A 156 27.17 20.38 -16.92
C GLY A 156 26.42 20.70 -18.22
N LEU A 157 25.33 20.00 -18.53
CA LEU A 157 24.40 20.32 -19.63
C LEU A 157 23.53 21.56 -19.32
N ALA A 158 23.82 22.28 -18.23
CA ALA A 158 23.03 23.39 -17.74
C ALA A 158 22.79 24.50 -18.77
N LYS A 159 23.85 24.84 -19.53
CA LYS A 159 23.84 25.87 -20.59
C LYS A 159 23.03 25.46 -21.82
N LEU A 160 22.73 24.17 -21.99
CA LEU A 160 22.08 23.63 -23.18
C LEU A 160 20.55 23.73 -23.13
N LEU A 161 19.98 23.92 -21.93
CA LEU A 161 18.54 24.17 -21.74
C LEU A 161 18.20 25.68 -21.66
N GLU A 162 19.20 26.57 -21.61
CA GLU A 162 18.98 28.03 -21.65
C GLU A 162 18.21 28.54 -22.88
N PRO A 163 18.34 27.95 -24.09
CA PRO A 163 17.56 28.36 -25.25
C PRO A 163 16.05 28.12 -25.11
N LEU A 164 15.64 27.05 -24.40
CA LEU A 164 14.23 26.77 -24.10
C LEU A 164 13.61 27.88 -23.26
N ALA A 165 14.37 28.44 -22.32
CA ALA A 165 13.94 29.56 -21.47
C ALA A 165 13.73 30.87 -22.25
N LYS A 166 14.38 31.05 -23.41
CA LYS A 166 14.20 32.21 -24.29
C LYS A 166 12.98 32.08 -25.20
N VAL A 167 12.65 30.86 -25.63
CA VAL A 167 11.44 30.57 -26.42
C VAL A 167 10.16 30.69 -25.59
N ALA A 168 10.26 30.47 -24.27
CA ALA A 168 9.19 30.58 -23.28
C ALA A 168 8.43 31.91 -23.21
N LEU A 169 8.94 32.98 -23.83
CA LEU A 169 8.32 34.30 -23.74
C LEU A 169 7.24 34.54 -24.82
N ASP A 170 7.24 33.74 -25.90
CA ASP A 170 6.35 33.92 -27.06
C ASP A 170 5.41 32.71 -27.33
N ASP A 171 5.39 31.71 -26.44
CA ASP A 171 4.62 30.46 -26.60
C ASP A 171 3.39 30.42 -25.66
N THR A 172 2.29 29.84 -26.15
CA THR A 172 1.06 29.59 -25.36
C THR A 172 1.16 28.33 -24.48
N GLN A 173 2.06 27.40 -24.81
CA GLN A 173 2.26 26.17 -24.06
C GLN A 173 3.17 26.38 -22.84
N LEU A 174 4.12 27.31 -22.90
CA LEU A 174 5.08 27.58 -21.84
C LEU A 174 4.83 28.95 -21.19
N SER A 175 4.59 29.00 -19.88
CA SER A 175 4.32 30.23 -19.14
C SER A 175 5.16 30.32 -17.86
N LYS A 176 5.29 31.53 -17.31
CA LYS A 176 5.89 31.75 -15.99
C LYS A 176 4.83 31.48 -14.92
N LEU A 177 5.14 30.57 -13.99
CA LEU A 177 4.25 30.20 -12.88
C LEU A 177 4.56 31.00 -11.61
N ALA A 178 5.84 31.06 -11.24
CA ALA A 178 6.31 31.78 -10.04
C ALA A 178 7.79 32.17 -10.16
N GLU A 179 8.29 32.93 -9.19
CA GLU A 179 9.72 33.21 -9.01
C GLU A 179 10.18 32.60 -7.67
N LEU A 180 11.19 31.76 -7.73
CA LEU A 180 11.81 31.06 -6.60
C LEU A 180 13.08 31.80 -6.19
N LYS A 181 13.41 31.77 -4.89
CA LYS A 181 14.65 32.35 -4.36
C LYS A 181 15.64 31.25 -3.99
N VAL A 182 16.55 30.91 -4.90
CA VAL A 182 17.52 29.84 -4.70
C VAL A 182 18.91 30.43 -4.48
N GLY A 183 19.48 30.23 -3.29
CA GLY A 183 20.83 30.71 -2.99
C GLY A 183 21.01 32.25 -3.03
N GLY A 184 19.90 33.00 -3.02
CA GLY A 184 19.90 34.47 -3.19
C GLY A 184 19.60 34.91 -4.63
N ASP A 185 19.60 33.99 -5.59
CA ASP A 185 19.25 34.27 -6.99
C ASP A 185 17.74 34.08 -7.23
N ALA A 186 17.20 34.89 -8.14
CA ALA A 186 15.83 34.73 -8.62
C ALA A 186 15.80 33.67 -9.75
N VAL A 187 15.08 32.57 -9.51
CA VAL A 187 14.92 31.45 -10.46
C VAL A 187 13.47 31.39 -10.91
N THR A 188 13.23 31.51 -12.21
CA THR A 188 11.87 31.39 -12.74
C THR A 188 11.39 29.93 -12.69
N LEU A 189 10.22 29.71 -12.10
CA LEU A 189 9.47 28.46 -12.21
C LEU A 189 8.55 28.57 -13.42
N TYR A 190 8.75 27.69 -14.39
CA TYR A 190 7.96 27.62 -15.60
C TYR A 190 6.85 26.59 -15.49
N GLN A 191 5.73 26.81 -16.15
CA GLN A 191 4.70 25.81 -16.40
C GLN A 191 4.66 25.48 -17.89
N LEU A 192 4.71 24.19 -18.21
CA LEU A 192 4.53 23.66 -19.54
C LEU A 192 3.19 22.92 -19.63
N ASN A 193 2.30 23.39 -20.48
CA ASN A 193 1.06 22.73 -20.86
C ASN A 193 1.34 21.77 -22.02
N TYR A 194 0.96 20.50 -21.89
CA TYR A 194 1.18 19.50 -22.92
C TYR A 194 0.00 18.53 -22.98
N ASN A 195 -0.32 18.05 -24.17
CA ASN A 195 -1.51 17.23 -24.43
C ASN A 195 -2.82 17.91 -23.94
N ALA A 196 -3.98 17.37 -24.28
CA ALA A 196 -5.24 17.98 -23.86
C ALA A 196 -5.42 17.89 -22.33
N GLY A 197 -5.12 18.98 -21.61
CA GLY A 197 -5.40 19.16 -20.19
C GLY A 197 -4.32 18.69 -19.20
N LYS A 198 -3.07 18.45 -19.64
CA LYS A 198 -1.96 18.19 -18.71
C LYS A 198 -1.00 19.37 -18.68
N SER A 199 -0.38 19.56 -17.54
CA SER A 199 0.69 20.54 -17.35
C SER A 199 1.71 20.00 -16.38
N LEU A 200 2.94 20.53 -16.44
CA LEU A 200 4.01 20.27 -15.49
C LEU A 200 4.69 21.59 -15.15
N ALA A 201 5.30 21.69 -13.99
CA ALA A 201 6.12 22.82 -13.59
C ALA A 201 7.59 22.41 -13.54
N PHE A 202 8.50 23.26 -13.97
CA PHE A 202 9.92 22.98 -13.90
C PHE A 202 10.77 24.23 -13.67
N ALA A 203 11.87 24.06 -12.98
CA ALA A 203 12.86 25.09 -12.71
C ALA A 203 14.26 24.47 -12.73
N SER A 204 15.26 25.28 -13.06
CA SER A 204 16.65 24.84 -13.08
C SER A 204 17.56 25.86 -12.39
N TYR A 205 18.50 25.38 -11.59
CA TYR A 205 19.50 26.21 -10.90
C TYR A 205 20.83 25.45 -10.82
N GLY A 206 21.93 26.09 -11.22
CA GLY A 206 23.23 25.41 -11.32
C GLY A 206 23.12 24.17 -12.21
N ASP A 207 23.49 22.99 -11.70
CA ASP A 207 23.30 21.71 -12.40
C ASP A 207 22.00 20.98 -12.06
N LYS A 208 21.15 21.52 -11.17
CA LYS A 208 19.89 20.89 -10.78
C LYS A 208 18.75 21.27 -11.72
N LEU A 209 17.93 20.29 -12.05
CA LEU A 209 16.61 20.46 -12.66
C LEU A 209 15.57 19.81 -11.74
N VAL A 210 14.52 20.56 -11.43
CA VAL A 210 13.36 20.04 -10.69
C VAL A 210 12.14 20.11 -11.60
N VAL A 211 11.37 19.02 -11.65
CA VAL A 211 10.13 18.90 -12.43
C VAL A 211 9.01 18.35 -11.55
N LEU A 212 7.94 19.12 -11.39
CA LEU A 212 6.71 18.73 -10.72
C LEU A 212 5.65 18.38 -11.79
N SER A 213 5.11 17.17 -11.72
CA SER A 213 4.17 16.66 -12.73
C SER A 213 2.79 17.31 -12.71
N ASN A 214 2.45 18.02 -11.64
CA ASN A 214 1.13 18.60 -11.42
C ASN A 214 1.27 19.97 -10.73
N PRO A 215 1.26 21.08 -11.50
CA PRO A 215 1.37 22.43 -10.96
C PRO A 215 0.27 22.80 -9.96
N GLY A 216 -0.89 22.12 -10.01
CA GLY A 216 -1.98 22.34 -9.06
C GLY A 216 -1.66 21.90 -7.62
N LYS A 217 -0.56 21.15 -7.42
CA LYS A 217 -0.05 20.75 -6.10
C LYS A 217 0.97 21.73 -5.52
N LEU A 218 1.30 22.79 -6.26
CA LEU A 218 2.24 23.81 -5.82
C LEU A 218 1.52 24.81 -4.91
N TYR A 219 2.14 25.14 -3.78
CA TYR A 219 1.64 26.18 -2.89
C TYR A 219 2.76 27.03 -2.30
N ASP A 220 2.40 28.17 -1.73
CA ASP A 220 3.33 29.07 -1.05
C ASP A 220 3.27 28.84 0.46
N LEU A 221 4.36 28.30 1.03
CA LEU A 221 4.44 27.97 2.46
C LEU A 221 4.24 29.20 3.35
N SER A 222 4.54 30.41 2.85
CA SER A 222 4.35 31.66 3.61
C SER A 222 2.87 31.99 3.83
N GLN A 223 1.96 31.39 3.05
CA GLN A 223 0.51 31.53 3.19
C GLN A 223 -0.13 30.45 4.08
N GLY A 224 0.68 29.48 4.54
CA GLY A 224 0.25 28.34 5.35
C GLY A 224 0.75 27.02 4.78
N ALA A 225 0.83 25.99 5.63
CA ALA A 225 1.08 24.63 5.16
C ALA A 225 -0.18 24.09 4.48
N ASP A 226 -0.01 23.48 3.31
CA ASP A 226 -1.05 22.69 2.67
C ASP A 226 -0.92 21.23 3.13
N ASP A 227 -2.02 20.66 3.62
CA ASP A 227 -2.09 19.28 4.07
C ASP A 227 -2.52 18.31 2.96
N GLU A 228 -2.75 18.81 1.74
CA GLU A 228 -3.13 17.98 0.61
C GLU A 228 -2.03 16.97 0.27
N HIS A 229 -2.42 15.70 0.08
CA HIS A 229 -1.50 14.66 -0.33
C HIS A 229 -0.87 14.97 -1.70
N GLY A 230 0.45 14.91 -1.79
CA GLY A 230 1.20 15.32 -2.97
C GLY A 230 1.46 16.81 -3.07
N ALA A 231 1.05 17.63 -2.09
CA ALA A 231 1.37 19.05 -2.07
C ALA A 231 2.88 19.27 -1.90
N VAL A 232 3.39 20.28 -2.61
CA VAL A 232 4.80 20.68 -2.64
C VAL A 232 4.88 22.19 -2.53
N SER A 233 5.58 22.70 -1.52
CA SER A 233 5.76 24.14 -1.40
C SER A 233 6.86 24.69 -2.32
N THR A 234 6.81 25.99 -2.62
CA THR A 234 7.90 26.70 -3.28
C THR A 234 9.22 26.62 -2.51
N ALA A 235 9.19 26.65 -1.18
CA ALA A 235 10.38 26.50 -0.33
C ALA A 235 11.03 25.11 -0.45
N ALA A 236 10.22 24.05 -0.62
CA ALA A 236 10.74 22.73 -0.91
C ALA A 236 11.43 22.68 -2.28
N LEU A 237 10.84 23.30 -3.31
CA LEU A 237 11.48 23.40 -4.63
C LEU A 237 12.81 24.16 -4.57
N GLU A 238 12.85 25.26 -3.83
CA GLU A 238 14.08 26.05 -3.62
C GLU A 238 15.19 25.21 -2.98
N ALA A 239 14.88 24.45 -1.93
CA ALA A 239 15.81 23.56 -1.26
C ALA A 239 16.33 22.45 -2.20
N LEU A 240 15.44 21.81 -2.97
CA LEU A 240 15.82 20.79 -3.95
C LEU A 240 16.71 21.35 -5.07
N LEU A 241 16.41 22.56 -5.56
CA LEU A 241 17.23 23.25 -6.56
C LEU A 241 18.61 23.64 -6.01
N LYS A 242 18.72 23.91 -4.71
CA LYS A 242 19.98 24.14 -4.02
C LYS A 242 20.78 22.84 -3.80
N GLY A 243 20.12 21.68 -3.90
CA GLY A 243 20.72 20.36 -3.77
C GLY A 243 20.45 19.65 -2.45
N ASP A 244 19.51 20.14 -1.64
CA ASP A 244 19.09 19.47 -0.41
C ASP A 244 18.38 18.15 -0.75
N LYS A 245 18.63 17.09 0.03
CA LYS A 245 18.03 15.77 -0.18
C LYS A 245 16.82 15.59 0.75
N LEU A 246 15.61 15.73 0.21
CA LEU A 246 14.39 15.71 1.02
C LEU A 246 13.67 14.36 1.06
N PHE A 247 13.94 13.45 0.12
CA PHE A 247 13.15 12.23 -0.06
C PHE A 247 13.57 11.02 0.79
N PRO A 248 14.87 10.67 0.91
CA PRO A 248 15.28 9.42 1.56
C PRO A 248 14.83 9.31 3.02
N GLU A 249 14.80 10.43 3.76
CA GLU A 249 14.38 10.47 5.16
C GLU A 249 12.93 10.01 5.36
N ALA A 250 12.04 10.25 4.39
CA ALA A 250 10.63 9.82 4.44
C ALA A 250 10.48 8.29 4.52
N PHE A 251 11.49 7.56 4.06
CA PHE A 251 11.58 6.10 4.06
C PHE A 251 12.60 5.57 5.09
N GLY A 252 13.13 6.43 5.97
CA GLY A 252 14.20 6.08 6.90
C GLY A 252 15.45 5.54 6.19
N LEU A 253 15.74 6.04 4.98
CA LEU A 253 16.87 5.59 4.18
C LEU A 253 18.10 6.46 4.46
N GLU A 254 19.24 5.79 4.60
CA GLU A 254 20.54 6.43 4.48
C GLU A 254 20.81 6.84 3.02
N ALA A 255 21.76 7.75 2.84
CA ALA A 255 22.21 8.16 1.51
C ALA A 255 22.55 6.94 0.64
N ARG A 256 22.03 6.93 -0.60
CA ARG A 256 22.33 5.85 -1.56
C ARG A 256 23.84 5.72 -1.74
N LYS A 257 24.33 4.49 -1.57
CA LYS A 257 25.74 4.16 -1.77
C LYS A 257 26.08 4.20 -3.27
N PRO A 258 27.32 4.56 -3.66
CA PRO A 258 27.70 4.66 -5.07
C PRO A 258 27.54 3.35 -5.87
N GLU A 259 27.70 2.20 -5.22
CA GLU A 259 27.53 0.88 -5.84
C GLU A 259 26.07 0.54 -6.17
N VAL A 260 25.10 1.20 -5.53
CA VAL A 260 23.67 1.03 -5.80
C VAL A 260 23.29 1.92 -6.98
N GLN A 261 23.08 1.30 -8.14
CA GLN A 261 22.75 1.95 -9.40
C GLN A 261 21.29 2.40 -9.44
N GLN A 262 20.39 1.56 -8.93
CA GLN A 262 18.96 1.81 -8.84
C GLN A 262 18.49 1.50 -7.42
N ARG A 263 17.66 2.36 -6.84
CA ARG A 263 16.91 2.05 -5.62
C ARG A 263 15.46 2.45 -5.80
N LEU A 264 14.56 1.51 -5.60
CA LEU A 264 13.11 1.73 -5.58
C LEU A 264 12.59 1.44 -4.17
N ALA A 265 11.92 2.40 -3.52
CA ALA A 265 11.23 2.22 -2.26
C ALA A 265 9.74 2.54 -2.43
N VAL A 266 8.87 1.72 -1.83
CA VAL A 266 7.42 1.89 -1.88
C VAL A 266 6.84 1.64 -0.49
N ASN A 267 6.03 2.55 0.01
CA ASN A 267 5.46 2.43 1.34
C ASN A 267 4.28 1.42 1.39
N ALA A 268 3.93 1.00 2.60
CA ALA A 268 2.81 0.09 2.84
C ALA A 268 1.45 0.67 2.44
N GLY A 269 1.31 2.01 2.37
CA GLY A 269 0.07 2.65 1.93
C GLY A 269 -0.31 2.28 0.50
N VAL A 270 0.69 2.15 -0.39
CA VAL A 270 0.48 1.67 -1.77
C VAL A 270 0.24 0.15 -1.78
N LEU A 271 1.08 -0.60 -1.08
CA LEU A 271 1.14 -2.06 -1.18
C LEU A 271 -0.04 -2.76 -0.48
N ALA A 272 -0.48 -2.20 0.65
CA ALA A 272 -1.59 -2.76 1.42
C ALA A 272 -2.97 -2.28 0.92
N MET A 273 -3.04 -1.43 -0.12
CA MET A 273 -4.30 -0.99 -0.75
C MET A 273 -5.37 -0.50 0.25
N GLY A 274 -4.96 0.22 1.31
CA GLY A 274 -5.88 0.72 2.34
C GLY A 274 -6.02 -0.17 3.58
N TYR A 275 -5.45 -1.38 3.58
CA TYR A 275 -5.48 -2.31 4.70
C TYR A 275 -4.30 -2.15 5.67
N GLN A 276 -3.43 -1.15 5.49
CA GLN A 276 -2.25 -0.93 6.33
C GLN A 276 -2.58 -0.81 7.83
N ARG A 277 -3.78 -0.33 8.18
CA ARG A 277 -4.25 -0.24 9.57
C ARG A 277 -4.26 -1.59 10.31
N PHE A 278 -4.45 -2.69 9.59
CA PHE A 278 -4.49 -4.04 10.17
C PHE A 278 -3.07 -4.59 10.42
N ILE A 279 -2.07 -4.03 9.75
CA ILE A 279 -0.69 -4.50 9.71
C ILE A 279 0.30 -3.35 9.97
N PRO A 280 0.14 -2.58 11.07
CA PRO A 280 0.91 -1.36 11.30
C PRO A 280 2.43 -1.59 11.43
N ASN A 281 2.86 -2.83 11.68
CA ASN A 281 4.27 -3.20 11.66
C ASN A 281 4.89 -3.23 10.26
N PHE A 282 4.11 -3.30 9.19
CA PHE A 282 4.64 -3.29 7.82
C PHE A 282 4.77 -1.86 7.31
N ALA A 283 6.00 -1.43 7.00
CA ALA A 283 6.27 -0.05 6.55
C ALA A 283 6.39 0.08 5.03
N GLY A 284 6.94 -0.93 4.34
CA GLY A 284 7.13 -0.88 2.89
C GLY A 284 8.12 -1.91 2.35
N LEU A 285 8.40 -1.82 1.05
CA LEU A 285 9.40 -2.63 0.34
C LEU A 285 10.44 -1.71 -0.31
N ARG A 286 11.66 -2.23 -0.43
CA ARG A 286 12.76 -1.59 -1.15
C ARG A 286 13.48 -2.59 -2.03
N PHE A 287 13.91 -2.15 -3.20
CA PHE A 287 14.70 -2.92 -4.15
C PHE A 287 15.93 -2.10 -4.54
N ASP A 288 17.12 -2.65 -4.31
CA ASP A 288 18.40 -2.03 -4.68
C ASP A 288 19.04 -2.88 -5.79
N MET A 289 19.48 -2.24 -6.88
CA MET A 289 20.26 -2.86 -7.95
C MET A 289 21.72 -2.48 -7.80
N ASP A 290 22.61 -3.47 -7.78
CA ASP A 290 24.06 -3.28 -7.82
C ASP A 290 24.72 -4.23 -8.85
N GLY A 291 26.05 -4.32 -8.83
CA GLY A 291 26.81 -5.20 -9.73
C GLY A 291 26.53 -6.70 -9.55
N GLN A 292 25.86 -7.12 -8.48
CA GLN A 292 25.44 -8.51 -8.22
C GLN A 292 23.96 -8.75 -8.57
N GLY A 293 23.22 -7.72 -8.97
CA GLY A 293 21.81 -7.80 -9.35
C GLY A 293 20.88 -7.11 -8.34
N TRP A 294 19.61 -7.51 -8.37
CA TRP A 294 18.57 -6.93 -7.53
C TRP A 294 18.51 -7.58 -6.15
N HIS A 295 18.49 -6.74 -5.12
CA HIS A 295 18.33 -7.12 -3.72
C HIS A 295 17.03 -6.55 -3.18
N SER A 296 16.23 -7.39 -2.54
CA SER A 296 14.94 -6.99 -1.96
C SER A 296 15.06 -6.76 -0.45
N TYR A 297 14.30 -5.81 0.07
CA TYR A 297 14.23 -5.50 1.49
C TYR A 297 12.79 -5.23 1.89
N LEU A 298 12.46 -5.55 3.13
CA LEU A 298 11.18 -5.27 3.75
C LEU A 298 11.42 -4.36 4.95
N ALA A 299 10.65 -3.29 5.05
CA ALA A 299 10.70 -2.40 6.20
C ALA A 299 9.65 -2.78 7.24
N LEU A 300 10.10 -2.87 8.49
CA LEU A 300 9.24 -3.02 9.66
C LEU A 300 9.17 -1.73 10.48
N GLN A 301 8.04 -1.53 11.16
CA GLN A 301 7.85 -0.53 12.20
C GLN A 301 7.58 -1.24 13.51
N GLU A 302 8.29 -0.81 14.54
CA GLU A 302 7.97 -1.22 15.90
C GLU A 302 6.65 -0.60 16.37
N GLN A 303 5.86 -1.41 17.07
CA GLN A 303 4.57 -1.00 17.64
C GLN A 303 4.52 -1.35 19.12
N ASP A 304 3.80 -0.55 19.90
CA ASP A 304 3.49 -0.87 21.29
C ASP A 304 2.58 -2.11 21.33
N ASN A 305 2.89 -3.07 22.22
CA ASN A 305 2.17 -4.34 22.36
C ASN A 305 2.05 -5.12 21.04
N GLN A 306 3.11 -5.14 20.23
CA GLN A 306 3.13 -5.91 18.98
C GLN A 306 3.01 -7.42 19.24
N PRO A 307 2.25 -8.15 18.41
CA PRO A 307 2.15 -9.60 18.53
C PRO A 307 3.44 -10.28 18.05
N ASP A 308 3.67 -11.49 18.55
CA ASP A 308 4.79 -12.32 18.11
C ASP A 308 4.68 -12.63 16.63
N PHE A 309 5.81 -12.60 15.93
CA PHE A 309 5.92 -12.94 14.51
C PHE A 309 5.97 -14.47 14.33
N ASP A 310 5.00 -15.20 14.88
CA ASP A 310 4.85 -16.66 14.67
C ASP A 310 3.72 -16.97 13.68
N PHE A 311 4.11 -17.27 12.44
CA PHE A 311 3.18 -17.62 11.37
C PHE A 311 2.94 -19.14 11.24
N LYS A 312 3.55 -19.98 12.08
CA LYS A 312 3.40 -21.45 11.99
C LYS A 312 1.94 -21.90 12.07
N PRO A 313 1.09 -21.39 12.99
CA PRO A 313 -0.32 -21.81 13.05
C PRO A 313 -1.07 -21.47 11.76
N ILE A 314 -0.75 -20.34 11.13
CA ILE A 314 -1.34 -19.92 9.87
C ILE A 314 -0.96 -20.91 8.75
N TRP A 315 0.32 -21.24 8.62
CA TRP A 315 0.78 -22.18 7.59
C TRP A 315 0.27 -23.61 7.80
N GLN A 316 -0.01 -24.01 9.03
CA GLN A 316 -0.63 -25.31 9.37
C GLN A 316 -2.11 -25.39 9.00
N ALA A 317 -2.82 -24.27 9.03
CA ALA A 317 -4.24 -24.21 8.68
C ALA A 317 -4.47 -24.02 7.16
N MET A 318 -3.51 -23.42 6.45
CA MET A 318 -3.64 -23.13 5.03
C MET A 318 -3.44 -24.40 4.19
N PRO A 319 -4.43 -24.78 3.35
CA PRO A 319 -4.29 -25.93 2.46
C PRO A 319 -3.18 -25.78 1.41
N MET A 320 -2.57 -26.89 1.02
CA MET A 320 -1.71 -26.94 -0.15
C MET A 320 -2.42 -26.51 -1.46
N GLY A 321 -1.62 -26.01 -2.40
CA GLY A 321 -2.06 -25.61 -3.74
C GLY A 321 -2.44 -24.14 -3.89
N ALA A 322 -2.05 -23.28 -2.94
CA ALA A 322 -2.26 -21.85 -3.05
C ALA A 322 -1.53 -21.24 -4.27
N SER A 323 -2.11 -20.17 -4.81
CA SER A 323 -1.56 -19.28 -5.83
C SER A 323 -0.62 -18.24 -5.22
N ALA A 324 -1.07 -17.63 -4.13
CA ALA A 324 -0.29 -16.69 -3.36
C ALA A 324 -0.83 -16.70 -1.93
N CYS A 325 0.04 -16.51 -0.95
CA CYS A 325 -0.34 -16.35 0.44
C CYS A 325 0.51 -15.29 1.11
N VAL A 326 -0.12 -14.54 1.99
CA VAL A 326 0.56 -13.62 2.92
C VAL A 326 0.18 -13.98 4.34
N ALA A 327 1.15 -14.02 5.25
CA ALA A 327 0.95 -14.14 6.69
C ALA A 327 1.60 -12.94 7.38
N LEU A 328 0.83 -12.24 8.20
CA LEU A 328 1.19 -10.94 8.77
C LEU A 328 0.74 -10.84 10.23
N PRO A 329 1.46 -10.06 11.06
CA PRO A 329 0.98 -9.69 12.38
C PRO A 329 -0.29 -8.84 12.25
N LEU A 330 -1.30 -9.13 13.07
CA LEU A 330 -2.60 -8.47 13.06
C LEU A 330 -2.75 -7.58 14.29
N ALA A 331 -2.93 -6.28 14.08
CA ALA A 331 -3.20 -5.31 15.14
C ALA A 331 -4.69 -5.29 15.54
N ALA A 332 -5.22 -6.43 16.00
CA ALA A 332 -6.65 -6.63 16.24
C ALA A 332 -7.26 -5.60 17.21
N GLN A 333 -6.60 -5.31 18.34
CA GLN A 333 -7.09 -4.39 19.36
C GLN A 333 -7.31 -2.96 18.82
N GLN A 334 -6.41 -2.49 17.95
CA GLN A 334 -6.50 -1.17 17.32
C GLN A 334 -7.71 -1.06 16.37
N GLN A 335 -8.32 -2.18 15.98
CA GLN A 335 -9.47 -2.23 15.08
C GLN A 335 -10.83 -2.27 15.79
N LYS A 336 -10.89 -2.26 17.13
CA LYS A 336 -12.17 -2.19 17.87
C LYS A 336 -13.10 -1.08 17.35
N PRO A 337 -12.65 0.18 17.11
CA PRO A 337 -13.52 1.24 16.60
C PRO A 337 -14.12 0.94 15.23
N LEU A 338 -13.41 0.20 14.38
CA LEU A 338 -13.90 -0.20 13.07
C LEU A 338 -15.04 -1.22 13.20
N LEU A 339 -14.89 -2.23 14.06
CA LEU A 339 -15.96 -3.22 14.30
C LEU A 339 -17.25 -2.55 14.81
N VAL A 340 -17.12 -1.58 15.72
CA VAL A 340 -18.27 -0.81 16.22
C VAL A 340 -18.92 0.02 15.11
N LYS A 341 -18.12 0.70 14.27
CA LYS A 341 -18.64 1.44 13.10
C LYS A 341 -19.37 0.53 12.10
N LEU A 342 -18.97 -0.74 12.01
CA LEU A 342 -19.61 -1.74 11.17
C LEU A 342 -20.87 -2.36 11.81
N GLY A 343 -21.25 -1.93 13.02
CA GLY A 343 -22.49 -2.34 13.68
C GLY A 343 -22.31 -3.44 14.73
N ALA A 344 -21.08 -3.81 15.09
CA ALA A 344 -20.84 -4.67 16.24
C ALA A 344 -21.15 -3.91 17.55
N GLU A 345 -21.77 -4.59 18.51
CA GLU A 345 -21.91 -4.06 19.86
C GLU A 345 -20.52 -3.90 20.51
N GLU A 346 -20.35 -2.87 21.35
CA GLU A 346 -19.04 -2.55 21.90
C GLU A 346 -18.45 -3.70 22.75
N ALA A 347 -19.28 -4.41 23.51
CA ALA A 347 -18.87 -5.56 24.29
C ALA A 347 -18.41 -6.73 23.40
N VAL A 348 -19.10 -6.96 22.29
CA VAL A 348 -18.75 -7.99 21.29
C VAL A 348 -17.44 -7.63 20.61
N ALA A 349 -17.28 -6.38 20.16
CA ALA A 349 -16.05 -5.90 19.54
C ALA A 349 -14.84 -6.01 20.49
N THR A 350 -15.02 -5.70 21.77
CA THR A 350 -13.98 -5.84 22.79
C THR A 350 -13.59 -7.31 22.94
N THR A 351 -14.57 -8.19 23.20
CA THR A 351 -14.36 -9.64 23.36
C THR A 351 -13.62 -10.24 22.16
N LEU A 352 -14.08 -9.96 20.94
CA LEU A 352 -13.47 -10.49 19.71
C LEU A 352 -12.01 -10.07 19.55
N THR A 353 -11.70 -8.79 19.77
CA THR A 353 -10.32 -8.30 19.62
C THR A 353 -9.38 -8.80 20.71
N GLU A 354 -9.88 -9.08 21.92
CA GLU A 354 -9.10 -9.67 23.01
C GLU A 354 -8.73 -11.13 22.75
N HIS A 355 -9.62 -11.91 22.12
CA HIS A 355 -9.39 -13.31 21.78
C HIS A 355 -8.45 -13.53 20.59
N MET A 356 -8.13 -12.51 19.80
CA MET A 356 -7.17 -12.63 18.70
C MET A 356 -5.75 -12.87 19.21
N ALA A 357 -5.07 -13.89 18.70
CA ALA A 357 -3.67 -14.18 19.03
C ALA A 357 -2.66 -13.30 18.27
N GLY A 358 -3.14 -12.44 17.36
CA GLY A 358 -2.32 -11.40 16.73
C GLY A 358 -1.60 -11.82 15.44
N THR A 359 -1.94 -12.96 14.85
CA THR A 359 -1.47 -13.36 13.51
C THR A 359 -2.64 -13.76 12.62
N ALA A 360 -2.53 -13.40 11.34
CA ALA A 360 -3.51 -13.76 10.32
C ALA A 360 -2.81 -14.05 8.99
N GLY A 361 -3.47 -14.85 8.16
CA GLY A 361 -3.05 -15.12 6.79
C GLY A 361 -4.18 -14.98 5.80
N LEU A 362 -3.81 -14.69 4.56
CA LEU A 362 -4.69 -14.57 3.41
C LEU A 362 -4.09 -15.37 2.26
N CYS A 363 -4.85 -16.30 1.69
CA CYS A 363 -4.41 -17.13 0.58
C CYS A 363 -5.41 -17.12 -0.58
N TRP A 364 -4.90 -17.03 -1.79
CA TRP A 364 -5.66 -17.20 -3.03
C TRP A 364 -5.38 -18.56 -3.64
N TYR A 365 -6.37 -19.12 -4.33
CA TYR A 365 -6.31 -20.43 -4.95
C TYR A 365 -6.85 -20.38 -6.38
N ALA A 366 -6.27 -21.18 -7.27
CA ALA A 366 -6.62 -21.22 -8.69
C ALA A 366 -8.03 -21.73 -8.96
N ASP A 367 -8.59 -22.54 -8.05
CA ASP A 367 -9.94 -23.11 -8.15
C ASP A 367 -11.03 -22.23 -7.50
N SER A 368 -10.68 -21.00 -7.10
CA SER A 368 -11.57 -20.01 -6.49
C SER A 368 -11.52 -18.69 -7.29
N ARG A 369 -11.63 -17.53 -6.63
CA ARG A 369 -11.64 -16.20 -7.26
C ARG A 369 -10.64 -15.24 -6.61
N LEU A 370 -10.23 -14.20 -7.33
CA LEU A 370 -9.35 -13.14 -6.78
C LEU A 370 -10.01 -12.40 -5.60
N TYR A 371 -11.33 -12.28 -5.61
CA TYR A 371 -12.13 -11.62 -4.56
C TYR A 371 -12.69 -12.59 -3.50
N THR A 372 -12.34 -13.88 -3.55
CA THR A 372 -12.77 -14.88 -2.54
C THR A 372 -11.58 -15.58 -1.87
N PRO A 373 -10.55 -14.86 -1.38
CA PRO A 373 -9.44 -15.50 -0.70
C PRO A 373 -9.88 -16.22 0.58
N LEU A 374 -9.08 -17.21 0.99
CA LEU A 374 -9.19 -17.82 2.31
C LEU A 374 -8.46 -16.95 3.33
N LEU A 375 -9.19 -16.48 4.34
CA LEU A 375 -8.63 -15.85 5.52
C LEU A 375 -8.51 -16.87 6.65
N VAL A 376 -7.36 -16.89 7.30
CA VAL A 376 -7.11 -17.66 8.53
C VAL A 376 -6.61 -16.72 9.60
N ALA A 377 -7.09 -16.86 10.83
CA ALA A 377 -6.57 -16.11 11.96
C ALA A 377 -6.46 -17.00 13.20
N SER A 378 -5.43 -16.73 14.02
CA SER A 378 -5.19 -17.46 15.25
C SER A 378 -5.94 -16.83 16.43
N LEU A 379 -6.52 -17.66 17.28
CA LEU A 379 -7.22 -17.27 18.52
C LEU A 379 -6.40 -17.72 19.74
N LYS A 380 -6.54 -17.01 20.86
CA LYS A 380 -5.88 -17.35 22.14
C LYS A 380 -6.49 -18.58 22.81
N ASP A 381 -7.80 -18.73 22.69
CA ASP A 381 -8.58 -19.77 23.36
C ASP A 381 -9.05 -20.85 22.38
N LYS A 382 -9.03 -22.10 22.84
CA LYS A 382 -9.46 -23.26 22.03
C LYS A 382 -10.96 -23.52 22.09
N ASP A 383 -11.60 -23.29 23.23
CA ASP A 383 -13.03 -23.54 23.42
C ASP A 383 -13.68 -22.39 24.17
N ASN A 384 -14.64 -21.74 23.52
CA ASN A 384 -15.36 -20.63 24.12
C ASN A 384 -16.74 -20.48 23.46
N ALA A 385 -17.77 -21.04 24.10
CA ALA A 385 -19.15 -20.97 23.61
C ALA A 385 -19.69 -19.53 23.54
N LYS A 386 -19.18 -18.63 24.41
CA LYS A 386 -19.52 -17.21 24.35
C LYS A 386 -18.92 -16.57 23.09
N LEU A 387 -17.65 -16.86 22.79
CA LEU A 387 -17.00 -16.42 21.57
C LEU A 387 -17.75 -16.91 20.32
N ASP A 388 -18.21 -18.16 20.32
CA ASP A 388 -19.03 -18.69 19.22
C ASP A 388 -20.33 -17.93 19.03
N ALA A 389 -21.07 -17.68 20.11
CA ALA A 389 -22.30 -16.90 20.04
C ALA A 389 -22.03 -15.47 19.51
N ASP A 390 -20.94 -14.84 19.96
CA ASP A 390 -20.51 -13.51 19.53
C ASP A 390 -20.08 -13.50 18.04
N LEU A 391 -19.36 -14.52 17.58
CA LEU A 391 -18.98 -14.73 16.17
C LEU A 391 -20.20 -14.96 15.27
N GLY A 392 -21.12 -15.83 15.68
CA GLY A 392 -22.36 -16.11 14.95
C GLY A 392 -23.25 -14.88 14.82
N LYS A 393 -23.38 -14.08 15.91
CA LYS A 393 -24.09 -12.80 15.89
C LYS A 393 -23.44 -11.81 14.93
N LEU A 394 -22.11 -11.65 14.98
CA LEU A 394 -21.39 -10.75 14.08
C LEU A 394 -21.52 -11.19 12.62
N PHE A 395 -21.37 -12.49 12.33
CA PHE A 395 -21.55 -13.03 10.99
C PHE A 395 -22.98 -12.75 10.47
N GLY A 396 -23.99 -13.00 11.32
CA GLY A 396 -25.39 -12.75 11.01
C GLY A 396 -25.73 -11.29 10.73
N SER A 397 -25.02 -10.32 11.32
CA SER A 397 -25.23 -8.89 11.06
C SER A 397 -24.43 -8.37 9.86
N MET A 398 -23.21 -8.88 9.65
CA MET A 398 -22.24 -8.34 8.69
C MET A 398 -22.34 -8.95 7.29
N VAL A 399 -22.65 -10.23 7.21
CA VAL A 399 -22.57 -10.98 5.95
C VAL A 399 -23.94 -11.04 5.30
N GLY A 400 -24.16 -10.39 4.17
CA GLY A 400 -25.43 -10.54 3.45
C GLY A 400 -25.64 -9.52 2.35
N ALA A 401 -26.66 -9.76 1.55
CA ALA A 401 -27.17 -8.81 0.57
C ALA A 401 -28.67 -8.61 0.78
N ARG A 402 -29.21 -7.53 0.22
CA ARG A 402 -30.66 -7.30 0.21
C ARG A 402 -31.31 -8.19 -0.85
N GLU A 403 -32.04 -9.20 -0.40
CA GLU A 403 -32.63 -10.23 -1.25
C GLU A 403 -34.12 -9.95 -1.46
N SER A 404 -34.49 -9.38 -2.60
CA SER A 404 -35.87 -8.93 -2.83
C SER A 404 -36.90 -10.06 -2.91
N LYS A 405 -36.47 -11.31 -3.10
CA LYS A 405 -37.32 -12.47 -3.39
C LYS A 405 -37.47 -13.44 -2.22
N VAL A 406 -36.96 -13.09 -1.03
CA VAL A 406 -37.15 -13.89 0.20
C VAL A 406 -37.86 -13.06 1.28
N PRO A 407 -38.65 -13.69 2.19
CA PRO A 407 -39.51 -12.97 3.14
C PRO A 407 -38.76 -11.95 4.01
N GLU A 408 -37.65 -12.39 4.63
CA GLU A 408 -36.83 -11.57 5.54
C GLU A 408 -35.89 -10.61 4.80
N ARG A 409 -35.98 -10.52 3.48
CA ARG A 409 -35.08 -9.76 2.61
C ARG A 409 -33.59 -10.10 2.75
N ILE A 410 -33.28 -11.24 3.36
CA ILE A 410 -31.94 -11.82 3.55
C ILE A 410 -32.08 -13.33 3.70
N PHE A 411 -31.11 -14.11 3.23
CA PHE A 411 -31.08 -15.55 3.49
C PHE A 411 -30.69 -15.84 4.96
N PRO A 412 -31.24 -16.90 5.58
CA PRO A 412 -30.91 -17.25 6.95
C PRO A 412 -29.45 -17.72 7.07
N VAL A 413 -28.87 -17.58 8.27
CA VAL A 413 -27.61 -18.26 8.60
C VAL A 413 -27.92 -19.72 8.90
N VAL A 414 -27.13 -20.62 8.33
CA VAL A 414 -27.09 -22.04 8.68
C VAL A 414 -25.91 -22.25 9.61
N GLU A 415 -26.19 -22.70 10.82
CA GLU A 415 -25.18 -23.02 11.83
C GLU A 415 -25.01 -24.54 11.94
N GLN A 416 -23.76 -24.99 12.02
CA GLN A 416 -23.39 -26.39 12.15
C GLN A 416 -22.30 -26.54 13.19
N GLN A 417 -22.46 -27.48 14.10
CA GLN A 417 -21.45 -27.83 15.09
C GLN A 417 -21.12 -29.32 14.97
N ASN A 418 -19.83 -29.64 14.81
CA ASN A 418 -19.33 -31.01 14.73
C ASN A 418 -17.98 -31.11 15.44
N GLY A 419 -17.96 -31.68 16.64
CA GLY A 419 -16.76 -31.74 17.47
C GLY A 419 -16.23 -30.34 17.79
N GLU A 420 -14.95 -30.10 17.49
CA GLU A 420 -14.27 -28.81 17.69
C GLU A 420 -14.60 -27.77 16.61
N VAL A 421 -15.40 -28.14 15.59
CA VAL A 421 -15.78 -27.25 14.50
C VAL A 421 -17.13 -26.60 14.79
N HIS A 422 -17.15 -25.28 14.75
CA HIS A 422 -18.37 -24.49 14.68
C HIS A 422 -18.37 -23.67 13.39
N GLN A 423 -19.39 -23.82 12.55
CA GLN A 423 -19.49 -23.17 11.25
C GLN A 423 -20.79 -22.39 11.10
N TRP A 424 -20.69 -21.17 10.56
CA TRP A 424 -21.79 -20.32 10.12
C TRP A 424 -21.69 -20.11 8.63
N GLN A 425 -22.77 -20.37 7.91
CA GLN A 425 -22.84 -20.22 6.46
C GLN A 425 -24.08 -19.42 6.07
N ARG A 426 -23.96 -18.56 5.06
CA ARG A 426 -25.09 -17.84 4.49
C ARG A 426 -24.96 -17.76 2.98
N GLN A 427 -26.06 -18.08 2.30
CA GLN A 427 -26.20 -17.88 0.86
C GLN A 427 -26.34 -16.37 0.57
N VAL A 428 -25.60 -15.85 -0.42
CA VAL A 428 -25.65 -14.44 -0.81
C VAL A 428 -25.74 -14.34 -2.33
N SER A 429 -26.81 -13.76 -2.86
CA SER A 429 -26.95 -13.55 -4.30
C SER A 429 -25.87 -12.60 -4.82
N SER A 430 -25.32 -12.89 -6.01
CA SER A 430 -24.32 -12.05 -6.64
C SER A 430 -24.31 -12.26 -8.16
N ASN A 431 -23.80 -11.29 -8.92
CA ASN A 431 -23.48 -11.54 -10.34
C ASN A 431 -22.13 -12.25 -10.52
N PHE A 432 -21.34 -12.32 -9.44
CA PHE A 432 -19.98 -12.84 -9.42
C PHE A 432 -19.85 -14.06 -8.48
N GLY A 433 -20.97 -14.68 -8.09
CA GLY A 433 -20.94 -15.87 -7.26
C GLY A 433 -20.29 -17.06 -7.97
N GLN A 434 -19.63 -17.93 -7.20
CA GLN A 434 -19.02 -19.16 -7.70
C GLN A 434 -20.05 -20.22 -8.13
N TYR A 435 -21.30 -20.10 -7.66
CA TYR A 435 -22.39 -21.00 -8.01
C TYR A 435 -23.42 -20.31 -8.91
N PRO A 436 -23.69 -20.84 -10.11
CA PRO A 436 -24.80 -20.38 -10.95
C PRO A 436 -26.14 -20.41 -10.20
N ALA A 437 -27.00 -19.41 -10.43
CA ALA A 437 -28.30 -19.32 -9.73
C ALA A 437 -29.17 -20.58 -9.88
N LYS A 438 -29.08 -21.28 -11.01
CA LYS A 438 -29.77 -22.54 -11.31
C LYS A 438 -29.40 -23.71 -10.38
N GLU A 439 -28.26 -23.63 -9.70
CA GLU A 439 -27.78 -24.65 -8.76
C GLU A 439 -28.26 -24.41 -7.32
N ALA A 440 -28.90 -23.28 -7.06
CA ALA A 440 -29.51 -23.02 -5.76
C ALA A 440 -30.67 -23.99 -5.51
N LYS A 441 -30.93 -24.31 -4.23
CA LYS A 441 -32.10 -25.12 -3.83
C LYS A 441 -33.42 -24.50 -4.32
N ASP A 442 -33.48 -23.17 -4.30
CA ASP A 442 -34.54 -22.38 -4.91
C ASP A 442 -33.92 -21.36 -5.88
N PRO A 443 -33.83 -21.69 -7.19
CA PRO A 443 -33.29 -20.78 -8.18
C PRO A 443 -34.08 -19.48 -8.34
N GLN A 444 -35.39 -19.49 -8.03
CA GLN A 444 -36.22 -18.30 -8.17
C GLN A 444 -35.91 -17.27 -7.08
N ALA A 445 -35.47 -17.72 -5.90
CA ALA A 445 -35.07 -16.84 -4.79
C ALA A 445 -33.78 -16.05 -5.06
N ILE A 446 -32.91 -16.49 -5.97
CA ILE A 446 -31.67 -15.78 -6.29
C ILE A 446 -31.98 -14.51 -7.08
N THR A 447 -31.44 -13.38 -6.61
CA THR A 447 -31.66 -12.07 -7.25
C THR A 447 -30.65 -11.76 -8.35
N GLY A 448 -29.45 -12.34 -8.30
CA GLY A 448 -28.39 -12.22 -9.30
C GLY A 448 -28.33 -13.37 -10.29
N ARG A 449 -27.27 -13.40 -11.11
CA ARG A 449 -26.97 -14.52 -12.03
C ARG A 449 -26.35 -15.74 -11.32
N ALA A 450 -25.82 -15.53 -10.13
CA ALA A 450 -25.08 -16.49 -9.33
C ALA A 450 -25.30 -16.24 -7.83
N PHE A 451 -24.66 -17.04 -6.98
CA PHE A 451 -24.63 -16.84 -5.54
C PHE A 451 -23.32 -17.34 -4.94
N MET A 452 -23.04 -16.86 -3.73
CA MET A 452 -21.93 -17.27 -2.89
C MET A 452 -22.47 -18.06 -1.69
N GLN A 453 -21.70 -19.03 -1.22
CA GLN A 453 -21.91 -19.63 0.11
C GLN A 453 -20.86 -19.07 1.07
N VAL A 454 -21.13 -17.87 1.59
CA VAL A 454 -20.19 -17.21 2.49
C VAL A 454 -20.12 -18.01 3.78
N SER A 455 -18.91 -18.33 4.24
CA SER A 455 -18.69 -19.25 5.34
C SER A 455 -17.63 -18.72 6.31
N LEU A 456 -17.96 -18.79 7.60
CA LEU A 456 -17.06 -18.59 8.73
C LEU A 456 -17.04 -19.90 9.52
N ALA A 457 -15.86 -20.35 9.94
CA ALA A 457 -15.77 -21.45 10.88
C ALA A 457 -14.66 -21.23 11.91
N ARG A 458 -14.88 -21.75 13.11
CA ARG A 458 -13.86 -21.90 14.13
C ARG A 458 -13.56 -23.39 14.30
N HIS A 459 -12.28 -23.74 14.31
CA HIS A 459 -11.76 -25.08 14.61
C HIS A 459 -10.73 -24.92 15.72
N GLY A 460 -11.13 -25.27 16.95
CA GLY A 460 -10.33 -24.99 18.15
C GLY A 460 -9.91 -23.51 18.24
N SER A 461 -8.60 -23.26 18.20
CA SER A 461 -8.00 -21.92 18.23
C SER A 461 -7.77 -21.29 16.85
N THR A 462 -8.40 -21.81 15.79
CA THR A 462 -8.23 -21.31 14.42
C THR A 462 -9.56 -20.80 13.88
N LEU A 463 -9.58 -19.55 13.42
CA LEU A 463 -10.70 -18.97 12.70
C LEU A 463 -10.42 -19.01 11.20
N VAL A 464 -11.39 -19.47 10.41
CA VAL A 464 -11.30 -19.53 8.95
C VAL A 464 -12.51 -18.86 8.30
N PHE A 465 -12.29 -18.05 7.28
CA PHE A 465 -13.34 -17.32 6.58
C PHE A 465 -13.08 -17.26 5.08
N SER A 466 -14.13 -17.43 4.28
CA SER A 466 -14.10 -17.09 2.85
C SER A 466 -15.52 -16.85 2.34
N LEU A 467 -15.62 -16.10 1.23
CA LEU A 467 -16.84 -16.04 0.43
C LEU A 467 -17.06 -17.35 -0.37
N ASP A 468 -16.03 -18.19 -0.43
CA ASP A 468 -16.05 -19.52 -1.04
C ASP A 468 -15.99 -20.62 0.04
N ASP A 469 -17.12 -21.29 0.25
CA ASP A 469 -17.26 -22.39 1.20
C ASP A 469 -16.35 -23.58 0.90
N LYS A 470 -15.95 -23.79 -0.35
CA LYS A 470 -15.00 -24.85 -0.73
C LYS A 470 -13.65 -24.62 -0.07
N LEU A 471 -13.20 -23.36 0.01
CA LEU A 471 -11.94 -23.03 0.67
C LEU A 471 -12.02 -23.23 2.18
N VAL A 472 -13.13 -22.85 2.81
CA VAL A 472 -13.37 -23.11 4.24
C VAL A 472 -13.37 -24.61 4.53
N THR A 473 -14.09 -25.39 3.71
CA THR A 473 -14.14 -26.85 3.83
C THR A 473 -12.76 -27.49 3.68
N LYS A 474 -11.96 -27.01 2.73
CA LYS A 474 -10.59 -27.49 2.50
C LYS A 474 -9.66 -27.13 3.67
N ALA A 475 -9.80 -25.94 4.25
CA ALA A 475 -9.05 -25.51 5.43
C ALA A 475 -9.39 -26.37 6.66
N LEU A 476 -10.68 -26.58 6.93
CA LEU A 476 -11.13 -27.49 8.00
C LEU A 476 -10.62 -28.91 7.77
N GLY A 477 -10.67 -29.42 6.54
CA GLY A 477 -10.09 -30.71 6.19
C GLY A 477 -8.57 -30.77 6.40
N THR A 478 -7.85 -29.67 6.19
CA THR A 478 -6.40 -29.57 6.45
C THR A 478 -6.12 -29.63 7.95
N LEU A 479 -6.88 -28.90 8.76
CA LEU A 479 -6.80 -28.94 10.23
C LEU A 479 -7.11 -30.35 10.78
N ASP A 480 -8.05 -31.05 10.16
CA ASP A 480 -8.38 -32.46 10.46
C ASP A 480 -7.38 -33.47 9.86
N LYS A 481 -6.27 -33.01 9.27
CA LYS A 481 -5.22 -33.83 8.63
C LYS A 481 -5.71 -34.70 7.47
N ARG A 482 -6.81 -34.31 6.82
CA ARG A 482 -7.33 -34.96 5.58
C ARG A 482 -6.65 -34.43 4.32
N PHE A 483 -6.09 -33.23 4.38
CA PHE A 483 -5.29 -32.62 3.32
C PHE A 483 -3.95 -32.12 3.86
N PRO A 484 -2.88 -32.10 3.04
CA PRO A 484 -1.60 -31.57 3.48
C PRO A 484 -1.65 -30.03 3.63
N PRO A 485 -1.10 -29.47 4.72
CA PRO A 485 -0.95 -28.03 4.90
C PRO A 485 0.23 -27.45 4.13
N LEU A 486 0.22 -26.14 3.88
CA LEU A 486 1.39 -25.42 3.34
C LEU A 486 2.61 -25.56 4.26
N ALA A 487 2.42 -25.73 5.57
CA ALA A 487 3.47 -26.01 6.54
C ALA A 487 4.39 -27.19 6.15
N ASP A 488 3.93 -28.13 5.31
CA ASP A 488 4.72 -29.29 4.91
C ASP A 488 5.75 -28.98 3.82
N VAL A 489 5.57 -27.90 3.06
CA VAL A 489 6.47 -27.52 1.95
C VAL A 489 7.23 -26.22 2.18
N VAL A 490 6.85 -25.46 3.20
CA VAL A 490 7.52 -24.19 3.55
C VAL A 490 8.71 -24.45 4.48
N PRO A 491 9.75 -23.60 4.47
CA PRO A 491 10.92 -23.82 5.31
C PRO A 491 10.55 -23.63 6.79
N LYS A 492 11.02 -24.52 7.66
CA LYS A 492 10.59 -24.61 9.07
C LYS A 492 11.31 -23.65 10.03
N ASP A 493 12.51 -23.22 9.66
CA ASP A 493 13.44 -22.50 10.53
C ASP A 493 13.60 -21.01 10.15
N VAL A 494 12.62 -20.46 9.42
CA VAL A 494 12.65 -19.05 9.00
C VAL A 494 11.28 -18.40 9.11
N LEU A 495 11.32 -17.09 9.30
CA LEU A 495 10.13 -16.26 9.22
C LEU A 495 9.74 -16.07 7.76
N MET A 496 8.63 -16.69 7.35
CA MET A 496 8.12 -16.63 5.98
C MET A 496 6.80 -15.86 5.93
N PRO A 497 6.80 -14.56 5.57
CA PRO A 497 5.57 -13.78 5.41
C PRO A 497 4.85 -14.02 4.08
N VAL A 498 5.53 -14.50 3.02
CA VAL A 498 4.90 -14.65 1.69
C VAL A 498 5.25 -16.00 1.07
N TYR A 499 4.24 -16.63 0.49
CA TYR A 499 4.37 -17.77 -0.41
C TYR A 499 3.80 -17.41 -1.78
N LEU A 500 4.47 -17.84 -2.85
CA LEU A 500 4.07 -17.63 -4.23
C LEU A 500 4.11 -18.95 -5.00
N GLY A 501 2.98 -19.30 -5.63
CA GLY A 501 2.84 -20.41 -6.56
C GLY A 501 2.56 -19.89 -7.97
N PRO A 502 3.59 -19.64 -8.81
CA PRO A 502 3.40 -19.01 -10.12
C PRO A 502 2.44 -19.76 -11.06
N GLN A 503 2.43 -21.09 -11.03
CA GLN A 503 1.51 -21.91 -11.83
C GLN A 503 0.03 -21.69 -11.49
N SER A 504 -0.32 -21.81 -10.21
CA SER A 504 -1.68 -21.60 -9.73
C SER A 504 -2.07 -20.12 -9.80
N LEU A 505 -1.13 -19.20 -9.66
CA LEU A 505 -1.36 -17.77 -9.88
C LEU A 505 -1.67 -17.46 -11.35
N ALA A 506 -0.92 -18.02 -12.29
CA ALA A 506 -1.17 -17.87 -13.71
C ALA A 506 -2.57 -18.38 -14.10
N GLN A 507 -2.98 -19.53 -13.56
CA GLN A 507 -4.32 -20.07 -13.74
C GLN A 507 -5.40 -19.13 -13.20
N LEU A 508 -5.23 -18.62 -11.98
CA LEU A 508 -6.16 -17.69 -11.36
C LEU A 508 -6.32 -16.40 -12.19
N ILE A 509 -5.20 -15.79 -12.62
CA ILE A 509 -5.23 -14.58 -13.45
C ILE A 509 -5.90 -14.87 -14.80
N GLN A 510 -5.60 -16.01 -15.41
CA GLN A 510 -6.20 -16.40 -16.68
C GLN A 510 -7.73 -16.52 -16.55
N GLN A 511 -8.21 -17.23 -15.53
CA GLN A 511 -9.63 -17.43 -15.28
C GLN A 511 -10.35 -16.09 -15.06
N GLU A 512 -9.82 -15.22 -14.19
CA GLU A 512 -10.43 -13.92 -13.90
C GLU A 512 -10.45 -12.99 -15.13
N THR A 513 -9.41 -13.06 -15.95
CA THR A 513 -9.34 -12.27 -17.19
C THR A 513 -10.44 -12.67 -18.15
N PHE A 514 -10.62 -13.97 -18.43
CA PHE A 514 -11.58 -14.43 -19.42
C PHE A 514 -13.02 -14.42 -18.93
N ASP A 515 -13.25 -14.52 -17.63
CA ASP A 515 -14.57 -14.29 -17.04
C ASP A 515 -14.98 -12.81 -17.10
N SER A 516 -14.00 -11.89 -17.03
CA SER A 516 -14.21 -10.45 -17.21
C SER A 516 -14.29 -10.03 -18.67
N LEU A 517 -13.83 -10.87 -19.59
CA LEU A 517 -13.85 -10.64 -21.05
C LEU A 517 -14.60 -11.76 -21.78
N PRO A 518 -15.92 -11.94 -21.57
CA PRO A 518 -16.68 -12.97 -22.26
C PRO A 518 -16.62 -12.80 -23.78
N GLN A 519 -16.39 -13.89 -24.51
CA GLN A 519 -16.15 -13.84 -25.97
C GLN A 519 -17.33 -13.27 -26.76
N ASP A 520 -18.55 -13.43 -26.27
CA ASP A 520 -19.79 -12.93 -26.86
C ASP A 520 -20.00 -11.42 -26.64
N MET A 521 -19.38 -10.84 -25.61
CA MET A 521 -19.49 -9.41 -25.29
C MET A 521 -18.24 -8.61 -25.68
N GLU A 522 -17.04 -9.16 -25.47
CA GLU A 522 -15.75 -8.49 -25.62
C GLU A 522 -14.79 -9.24 -26.57
N PRO A 523 -15.19 -9.59 -27.82
CA PRO A 523 -14.41 -10.48 -28.69
C PRO A 523 -13.02 -9.93 -29.05
N VAL A 524 -12.89 -8.61 -29.21
CA VAL A 524 -11.61 -7.97 -29.57
C VAL A 524 -10.61 -8.08 -28.41
N PHE A 525 -11.04 -7.70 -27.19
CA PHE A 525 -10.18 -7.77 -26.01
C PHE A 525 -9.90 -9.22 -25.59
N ASN A 526 -10.88 -10.11 -25.71
CA ASN A 526 -10.71 -11.53 -25.49
C ASN A 526 -9.63 -12.10 -26.42
N ASN A 527 -9.71 -11.85 -27.73
CA ASN A 527 -8.71 -12.29 -28.71
C ASN A 527 -7.32 -11.69 -28.43
N ALA A 528 -7.25 -10.42 -28.03
CA ALA A 528 -6.00 -9.78 -27.64
C ALA A 528 -5.40 -10.44 -26.39
N ALA A 529 -6.20 -10.71 -25.36
CA ALA A 529 -5.75 -11.43 -24.16
C ALA A 529 -5.28 -12.85 -24.50
N GLN A 530 -6.01 -13.57 -25.35
CA GLN A 530 -5.63 -14.90 -25.82
C GLN A 530 -4.28 -14.89 -26.55
N THR A 531 -4.02 -13.84 -27.34
CA THR A 531 -2.80 -13.73 -28.15
C THR A 531 -1.60 -13.25 -27.33
N TYR A 532 -1.78 -12.25 -26.48
CA TYR A 532 -0.67 -11.54 -25.83
C TYR A 532 -0.50 -11.87 -24.34
N LEU A 533 -1.58 -12.18 -23.62
CA LEU A 533 -1.52 -12.45 -22.17
C LEU A 533 -1.28 -13.94 -21.88
N VAL A 534 -2.01 -14.85 -22.54
CA VAL A 534 -1.93 -16.30 -22.25
C VAL A 534 -0.50 -16.85 -22.39
N PRO A 535 0.30 -16.50 -23.42
CA PRO A 535 1.69 -16.95 -23.48
C PRO A 535 2.52 -16.49 -22.27
N LYS A 536 2.33 -15.24 -21.83
CA LYS A 536 3.01 -14.68 -20.65
C LYS A 536 2.62 -15.40 -19.36
N LEU A 537 1.33 -15.72 -19.20
CA LEU A 537 0.84 -16.51 -18.07
C LEU A 537 1.37 -17.94 -18.10
N ARG A 538 1.52 -18.55 -19.29
CA ARG A 538 2.15 -19.86 -19.43
C ARG A 538 3.62 -19.83 -19.01
N THR A 539 4.34 -18.80 -19.42
CA THR A 539 5.74 -18.60 -19.02
C THR A 539 5.84 -18.40 -17.51
N LEU A 540 5.00 -17.53 -16.93
CA LEU A 540 4.86 -17.34 -15.48
C LEU A 540 4.62 -18.69 -14.78
N GLY A 541 3.69 -19.48 -15.29
CA GLY A 541 3.34 -20.78 -14.71
C GLY A 541 4.43 -21.86 -14.82
N GLY A 542 5.48 -21.63 -15.62
CA GLY A 542 6.65 -22.49 -15.70
C GLY A 542 7.68 -22.26 -14.58
N TYR A 543 7.55 -21.18 -13.81
CA TYR A 543 8.44 -20.89 -12.68
C TYR A 543 8.11 -21.77 -11.45
N GLY A 544 9.15 -22.11 -10.70
CA GLY A 544 9.03 -22.85 -9.43
C GLY A 544 8.28 -22.05 -8.36
N LYS A 545 7.93 -22.71 -7.25
CA LYS A 545 7.32 -22.05 -6.10
C LYS A 545 8.38 -21.28 -5.33
N TYR A 546 7.97 -20.18 -4.70
CA TYR A 546 8.88 -19.35 -3.92
C TYR A 546 8.32 -19.02 -2.54
N ALA A 547 9.20 -19.01 -1.55
CA ALA A 547 9.01 -18.41 -0.25
C ALA A 547 9.83 -17.12 -0.17
N LEU A 548 9.21 -16.04 0.31
CA LEU A 548 9.96 -14.85 0.70
C LEU A 548 10.18 -14.95 2.20
N THR A 549 11.44 -14.90 2.61
CA THR A 549 11.84 -15.14 4.00
C THR A 549 12.64 -13.98 4.56
N LEU A 550 12.44 -13.69 5.83
CA LEU A 550 13.24 -12.77 6.61
C LEU A 550 14.33 -13.54 7.40
N PRO A 551 15.42 -12.86 7.81
CA PRO A 551 16.43 -13.45 8.67
C PRO A 551 15.82 -14.06 9.95
N GLU A 552 16.44 -15.11 10.47
CA GLU A 552 16.03 -15.71 11.74
C GLU A 552 16.07 -14.68 12.88
N GLY A 553 15.06 -14.69 13.75
CA GLY A 553 14.94 -13.72 14.86
C GLY A 553 14.58 -12.29 14.42
N SER A 554 14.12 -12.10 13.18
CA SER A 554 13.64 -10.78 12.72
C SER A 554 12.43 -10.33 13.53
N GLU A 555 12.60 -9.23 14.25
CA GLU A 555 11.54 -8.54 14.97
C GLU A 555 11.60 -7.03 14.66
N PRO A 556 10.45 -6.33 14.60
CA PRO A 556 10.45 -4.89 14.51
C PRO A 556 11.14 -4.24 15.70
N ASN A 557 12.21 -3.50 15.44
CA ASN A 557 13.03 -2.80 16.42
C ASN A 557 13.40 -1.41 15.89
N GLY A 558 12.46 -0.46 16.03
CA GLY A 558 12.58 0.90 15.53
C GLY A 558 11.67 1.24 14.34
N HIS A 559 11.90 2.43 13.79
CA HIS A 559 11.13 3.01 12.69
C HIS A 559 11.86 2.78 11.36
N TRP A 560 11.14 2.32 10.32
CA TRP A 560 11.73 1.94 9.01
C TRP A 560 12.92 0.99 9.12
N GLN A 561 12.82 -0.05 9.95
CA GLN A 561 13.86 -1.07 10.03
C GLN A 561 13.87 -1.91 8.74
N TRP A 562 14.82 -1.62 7.86
CA TRP A 562 15.01 -2.34 6.60
C TRP A 562 15.73 -3.67 6.80
N LEU A 563 15.03 -4.77 6.58
CA LEU A 563 15.54 -6.13 6.68
C LEU A 563 15.71 -6.75 5.28
N PRO A 564 16.81 -7.48 5.02
CA PRO A 564 17.01 -8.14 3.72
C PRO A 564 15.97 -9.24 3.53
N LEU A 565 15.34 -9.26 2.35
CA LEU A 565 14.33 -10.23 1.98
C LEU A 565 14.93 -11.26 1.03
N GLN A 566 14.85 -12.54 1.40
CA GLN A 566 15.41 -13.63 0.62
C GLN A 566 14.31 -14.35 -0.16
N TRP A 567 14.54 -14.56 -1.46
CA TRP A 567 13.70 -15.37 -2.33
C TRP A 567 14.23 -16.80 -2.34
N ARG A 568 13.46 -17.75 -1.79
CA ARG A 568 13.84 -19.17 -1.71
C ARG A 568 12.93 -20.01 -2.60
N ALA A 569 13.52 -20.78 -3.51
CA ALA A 569 12.76 -21.78 -4.25
C ALA A 569 12.32 -22.93 -3.33
N LEU A 570 11.13 -23.49 -3.59
CA LEU A 570 10.52 -24.59 -2.83
C LEU A 570 10.37 -25.86 -3.65
#